data_AF-A0A2J8RDZ2-F1
#
_entry.id   AF-A0A2J8RDZ2-F1
#
_cell.length_a   1.000
_cell.length_b   1.000
_cell.length_c   1.000
_cell.angle_alpha   90.00
_cell.angle_beta   90.00
_cell.angle_gamma   90.00
#
_symmetry.space_group_name_H-M   'P 1'
#
loop_
_entity.id
_entity.type
_entity.pdbx_description
1 polymer ?
#
loop_
_entity_poly.entity_id
_entity_poly.type
_entity_poly.pdbx_seq_one_letter_code
_entity_poly.pdbx_strand_id
1 'polypeptide(L)'
;GLISAHDQFKSTLPDADREREAILAIHKEAQRIAESNHIKLSGSNPYTTVTPQIINSKWEKVQQLVPKRDHALLEEQSKQQSNEHLRRQFASQANVVGPWIQTKME
;
A
#
# COMPACT_ATOMS: atom_id res chain seq x y z
N GLY A 1 -4.38 12.92 -3.59
CA GLY A 1 -4.51 12.69 -2.13
C GLY A 1 -3.98 11.31 -1.78
N LEU A 2 -3.73 11.03 -0.49
CA LEU A 2 -3.11 9.76 -0.05
C LEU A 2 -3.87 8.50 -0.50
N ILE A 3 -5.21 8.55 -0.55
CA ILE A 3 -6.06 7.46 -1.07
C ILE A 3 -5.79 7.20 -2.55
N SER A 4 -5.90 8.22 -3.39
CA SER A 4 -5.66 8.10 -4.83
C SER A 4 -4.23 7.62 -5.16
N ALA A 5 -3.22 8.05 -4.40
CA ALA A 5 -1.86 7.53 -4.54
C ALA A 5 -1.77 6.04 -4.19
N HIS A 6 -2.52 5.59 -3.17
CA HIS A 6 -2.58 4.19 -2.80
C HIS A 6 -3.34 3.34 -3.83
N ASP A 7 -4.41 3.86 -4.42
CA ASP A 7 -5.13 3.20 -5.52
C ASP A 7 -4.25 3.07 -6.76
N GLN A 8 -3.49 4.10 -7.11
CA GLN A 8 -2.50 4.02 -8.19
C GLN A 8 -1.43 2.96 -7.89
N PHE A 9 -0.90 2.90 -6.67
CA PHE A 9 0.01 1.83 -6.26
C PHE A 9 -0.63 0.44 -6.40
N LYS A 10 -1.89 0.24 -5.98
CA LYS A 10 -2.58 -1.05 -6.13
C LYS A 10 -2.72 -1.47 -7.59
N SER A 11 -2.90 -0.50 -8.50
CA SER A 11 -3.01 -0.78 -9.94
C SER A 11 -1.74 -1.39 -10.55
N THR A 12 -0.57 -1.24 -9.93
CA THR A 12 0.69 -1.85 -10.40
C THR A 12 0.93 -3.26 -9.85
N LEU A 13 0.14 -3.72 -8.86
CA LEU A 13 0.33 -5.02 -8.23
C LEU A 13 0.18 -6.21 -9.19
N PRO A 14 -0.76 -6.23 -10.15
CA PRO A 14 -0.85 -7.33 -11.13
C PRO A 14 0.41 -7.44 -11.98
N ASP A 15 0.98 -6.32 -12.39
CA ASP A 15 2.21 -6.29 -13.19
C ASP A 15 3.42 -6.76 -12.38
N ALA A 16 3.49 -6.32 -11.11
CA ALA A 16 4.51 -6.77 -10.19
C ALA A 16 4.42 -8.28 -9.88
N ASP A 17 3.20 -8.85 -9.81
CA ASP A 17 3.03 -10.30 -9.62
C ASP A 17 3.46 -11.08 -10.87
N ARG A 18 3.13 -10.58 -12.06
CA ARG A 18 3.60 -11.17 -13.33
C ARG A 18 5.13 -11.17 -13.42
N GLU A 19 5.77 -10.08 -13.03
CA GLU A 19 7.24 -10.00 -12.97
C GLU A 19 7.82 -11.00 -11.96
N ARG A 20 7.20 -11.11 -10.78
CA ARG A 20 7.58 -12.11 -9.78
C ARG A 20 7.50 -13.53 -10.35
N GLU A 21 6.41 -13.88 -11.02
CA GLU A 21 6.23 -15.20 -11.64
C GLU A 21 7.30 -15.47 -12.71
N ALA A 22 7.61 -14.49 -13.55
CA ALA A 22 8.65 -14.60 -14.57
C ALA A 22 10.04 -14.85 -13.94
N ILE A 23 10.40 -14.11 -12.90
CA ILE A 23 11.66 -14.31 -12.16
C ILE A 23 11.74 -15.73 -11.58
N LEU A 24 10.66 -16.22 -10.97
CA LEU A 24 10.60 -17.57 -10.42
C LEU A 24 10.67 -18.65 -11.51
N ALA A 25 10.08 -18.42 -12.67
CA ALA A 25 10.17 -19.32 -13.81
C ALA A 25 11.60 -19.46 -14.32
N ILE A 26 12.35 -18.35 -14.43
CA ILE A 26 13.77 -18.36 -14.82
C ILE A 26 14.59 -19.20 -13.82
N HIS A 27 14.35 -19.01 -12.52
CA HIS A 27 15.02 -19.81 -11.49
C HIS A 27 14.73 -21.32 -11.63
N LYS A 28 13.45 -21.68 -11.78
CA LYS A 28 13.03 -23.09 -11.96
C LYS A 28 13.63 -23.72 -13.21
N GLU A 29 13.69 -22.97 -14.30
CA GLU A 29 14.26 -23.46 -15.55
C GLU A 29 15.76 -23.73 -15.43
N ALA A 30 16.50 -22.86 -14.74
CA ALA A 30 17.93 -23.09 -14.46
C ALA A 30 18.14 -24.36 -13.63
N GLN A 31 17.30 -24.61 -12.62
CA GLN A 31 17.34 -25.85 -11.83
C GLN A 31 17.05 -27.08 -12.70
N ARG A 32 15.97 -27.02 -13.50
CA ARG A 32 15.57 -28.09 -14.41
C ARG A 32 16.67 -28.46 -15.40
N ILE A 33 17.34 -27.47 -15.99
CA ILE A 33 18.45 -27.69 -16.93
C ILE A 33 19.60 -28.41 -16.21
N ALA A 34 20.00 -27.96 -15.03
CA ALA A 34 21.09 -28.60 -14.29
C ALA A 34 20.76 -30.05 -13.91
N GLU A 35 19.55 -30.29 -13.41
CA GLU A 35 19.05 -31.64 -13.08
C GLU A 35 19.05 -32.55 -14.31
N SER A 36 18.56 -32.06 -15.46
CA SER A 36 18.51 -32.82 -16.71
C SER A 36 19.88 -33.19 -17.29
N ASN A 37 20.92 -32.42 -16.95
CA ASN A 37 22.30 -32.67 -17.37
C ASN A 37 23.14 -33.34 -16.27
N HIS A 38 22.51 -33.78 -15.16
CA HIS A 38 23.20 -34.34 -14.00
C HIS A 38 24.30 -33.43 -13.41
N ILE A 39 24.16 -32.11 -13.58
CA ILE A 39 25.06 -31.11 -13.04
C ILE A 39 24.60 -30.80 -11.61
N LYS A 40 25.49 -31.03 -10.63
CA LYS A 40 25.27 -30.49 -9.29
C LYS A 40 25.46 -28.98 -9.33
N LEU A 41 24.38 -28.24 -9.16
CA LEU A 41 24.46 -26.80 -8.92
C LEU A 41 25.16 -26.57 -7.58
N SER A 42 26.42 -26.14 -7.65
CA SER A 42 27.22 -25.78 -6.49
C SER A 42 26.72 -24.44 -5.93
N GLY A 43 25.82 -24.50 -4.95
CA GLY A 43 25.43 -23.35 -4.14
C GLY A 43 24.36 -22.42 -4.74
N SER A 44 24.04 -21.39 -3.96
CA SER A 44 23.12 -20.31 -4.32
C SER A 44 23.61 -19.55 -5.55
N ASN A 45 22.68 -18.86 -6.24
CA ASN A 45 23.01 -18.00 -7.38
C ASN A 45 24.21 -17.07 -7.05
N PRO A 46 25.33 -17.11 -7.79
CA PRO A 46 26.53 -16.34 -7.46
C PRO A 46 26.36 -14.83 -7.72
N TYR A 47 25.33 -14.43 -8.46
CA TYR A 47 25.11 -13.04 -8.86
C TYR A 47 24.12 -12.29 -7.97
N THR A 48 23.47 -12.99 -7.02
CA THR A 48 22.52 -12.35 -6.09
C THR A 48 22.38 -13.14 -4.80
N THR A 49 22.22 -12.42 -3.69
CA THR A 49 21.88 -13.00 -2.38
C THR A 49 20.38 -13.25 -2.21
N VAL A 50 19.55 -12.76 -3.14
CA VAL A 50 18.10 -12.88 -3.07
C VAL A 50 17.67 -14.25 -3.60
N THR A 51 17.02 -15.04 -2.73
CA THR A 51 16.48 -16.36 -3.09
C THR A 51 14.99 -16.28 -3.47
N PRO A 52 14.47 -17.27 -4.22
CA PRO A 52 13.02 -17.39 -4.49
C PRO A 52 12.15 -17.33 -3.22
N GLN A 53 12.63 -17.93 -2.13
CA GLN A 53 11.95 -17.92 -0.83
C GLN A 53 11.84 -16.51 -0.28
N ILE A 54 12.94 -15.74 -0.31
CA ILE A 54 12.94 -14.33 0.13
C ILE A 54 11.97 -13.49 -0.71
N ILE A 55 11.93 -13.72 -2.03
CA ILE A 55 11.02 -13.01 -2.94
C ILE A 55 9.56 -13.30 -2.55
N ASN A 56 9.19 -14.57 -2.42
CA ASN A 56 7.82 -14.97 -2.06
C ASN A 56 7.42 -14.43 -0.68
N SER A 57 8.26 -14.57 0.35
CA SER A 57 7.95 -14.06 1.69
C SER A 57 7.80 -12.54 1.71
N LYS A 58 8.61 -11.79 0.95
CA LYS A 58 8.45 -10.33 0.82
C LYS A 58 7.17 -9.97 0.06
N TRP A 59 6.82 -10.71 -0.98
CA TRP A 59 5.59 -10.50 -1.74
C TRP A 59 4.33 -10.74 -0.89
N GLU A 60 4.28 -11.86 -0.15
CA GLU A 60 3.20 -12.16 0.79
C GLU A 60 3.06 -11.03 1.83
N LYS A 61 4.18 -10.47 2.30
CA LYS A 61 4.15 -9.33 3.22
C LYS A 61 3.53 -8.09 2.58
N VAL A 62 3.83 -7.80 1.31
CA VAL A 62 3.19 -6.70 0.57
C VAL A 62 1.68 -6.95 0.47
N GLN A 63 1.26 -8.15 0.07
CA GLN A 63 -0.15 -8.51 -0.03
C GLN A 63 -0.91 -8.37 1.30
N GLN A 64 -0.26 -8.68 2.44
CA GLN A 64 -0.86 -8.47 3.77
C GLN A 64 -0.93 -7.00 4.19
N LEU A 65 0.00 -6.15 3.72
CA LEU A 65 0.10 -4.75 4.13
C LEU A 65 -0.83 -3.84 3.31
N VAL A 66 -1.12 -4.19 2.05
CA VAL A 66 -2.06 -3.45 1.18
C VAL A 66 -3.43 -3.23 1.86
N PRO A 67 -4.19 -4.25 2.28
CA PRO A 67 -5.50 -4.05 2.87
C PRO A 67 -5.45 -3.33 4.23
N LYS A 68 -4.35 -3.51 5.00
CA LYS A 68 -4.14 -2.77 6.25
C LYS A 68 -3.98 -1.27 6.00
N ARG A 69 -3.30 -0.91 4.91
CA ARG A 69 -3.14 0.49 4.51
C ARG A 69 -4.43 1.07 3.97
N ASP A 70 -5.21 0.32 3.19
CA ASP A 70 -6.55 0.71 2.77
C ASP A 70 -7.41 1.09 3.99
N HIS A 71 -7.46 0.22 5.00
CA HIS A 71 -8.24 0.47 6.21
C HIS A 71 -7.79 1.73 6.95
N ALA A 72 -6.48 1.88 7.19
CA ALA A 72 -5.93 3.06 7.86
C ALA A 72 -6.25 4.38 7.12
N LEU A 73 -6.26 4.35 5.78
CA LEU A 73 -6.62 5.51 4.97
C LEU A 73 -8.11 5.85 5.06
N LEU A 74 -8.98 4.84 5.11
CA LEU A 74 -10.43 5.04 5.29
C LEU A 74 -10.76 5.59 6.69
N GLU A 75 -10.12 5.07 7.73
CA GLU A 75 -10.26 5.61 9.08
C GLU A 75 -9.86 7.08 9.15
N GLU A 76 -8.73 7.44 8.53
CA GLU A 76 -8.27 8.82 8.50
C GLU A 76 -9.22 9.71 7.68
N GLN A 77 -9.74 9.24 6.55
CA GLN A 77 -10.74 9.98 5.78
C GLN A 77 -12.00 10.27 6.59
N SER A 78 -12.49 9.29 7.35
CA SER A 78 -13.64 9.46 8.24
C SER A 78 -13.38 10.50 9.32
N LYS A 79 -12.19 10.50 9.93
CA LYS A 79 -11.77 11.53 10.89
C LYS A 79 -11.76 12.92 10.26
N GLN A 80 -11.20 13.06 9.06
CA GLN A 80 -11.17 14.34 8.35
C GLN A 80 -12.58 14.86 8.01
N GLN A 81 -13.49 13.97 7.60
CA GLN A 81 -14.90 14.32 7.37
C GLN A 81 -15.61 14.79 8.65
N SER A 82 -15.38 14.10 9.77
CA SER A 82 -15.91 14.49 11.08
C SER A 82 -15.37 15.85 11.53
N ASN A 83 -14.06 16.08 11.37
CA ASN A 83 -13.42 17.35 11.70
C ASN A 83 -14.00 18.51 10.86
N GLU A 84 -14.21 18.31 9.56
CA GLU A 84 -14.82 19.31 8.69
C GLU A 84 -16.28 19.58 9.08
N HIS A 85 -17.03 18.55 9.48
CA HIS A 85 -18.39 18.71 9.98
C HIS A 85 -18.43 19.58 11.25
N LEU A 86 -17.58 19.28 12.24
CA LEU A 86 -17.47 20.06 13.47
C LEU A 86 -17.05 21.50 13.20
N ARG A 87 -16.08 21.72 12.30
CA ARG A 87 -15.64 23.06 11.89
C ARG A 87 -16.79 23.88 11.32
N ARG A 88 -17.61 23.27 10.46
CA ARG A 88 -18.80 23.93 9.87
C ARG A 88 -19.88 24.21 10.90
N GLN A 89 -20.15 23.27 11.82
CA GLN A 89 -21.13 23.48 12.89
C GLN A 89 -20.72 24.63 13.81
N PHE A 90 -19.45 24.67 14.23
CA PHE A 90 -18.92 25.75 15.04
C PHE A 90 -19.05 27.10 14.32
N ALA A 91 -18.59 27.18 13.06
CA ALA A 91 -18.69 28.41 12.27
C ALA A 91 -20.14 28.87 12.12
N SER A 92 -21.08 27.95 11.86
CA SER A 92 -22.50 28.25 11.74
C SER A 92 -23.07 28.89 13.01
N GLN A 93 -22.78 28.31 14.18
CA GLN A 93 -23.26 28.84 15.46
C GLN A 93 -22.59 30.18 15.83
N ALA A 94 -21.26 30.25 15.68
CA ALA A 94 -20.49 31.45 15.99
C ALA A 94 -20.91 32.65 15.11
N ASN A 95 -21.22 32.41 13.83
CA ASN A 95 -21.67 33.44 12.90
C ASN A 95 -23.08 33.98 13.20
N VAL A 96 -23.89 33.26 13.99
CA VAL A 96 -25.18 33.77 14.50
C VAL A 96 -24.98 34.55 15.79
N VAL A 97 -24.19 33.99 16.71
CA VAL A 97 -24.00 34.57 18.05
C VAL A 97 -23.15 35.84 18.00
N GLY A 98 -22.09 35.88 17.19
CA GLY A 98 -21.18 37.03 17.09
C GLY A 98 -21.90 38.35 16.80
N PRO A 99 -22.67 38.44 15.69
CA PRO A 99 -23.47 39.62 15.39
C PRO A 99 -24.50 39.95 16.48
N TRP A 100 -25.15 38.95 17.07
CA TRP A 100 -26.13 39.18 18.15
C TRP A 100 -25.49 39.85 19.38
N ILE A 101 -24.29 39.42 19.78
CA ILE A 101 -23.55 40.06 20.88
C ILE A 101 -23.24 41.51 20.53
N GLN A 102 -22.77 41.76 19.30
CA GLN A 102 -22.41 43.11 18.85
C GLN A 102 -23.59 44.07 18.90
N THR A 103 -24.78 43.66 18.42
CA THR A 103 -26.01 44.47 18.48
C THR A 103 -26.50 44.73 19.92
N LYS A 104 -26.09 43.92 20.91
CA LYS A 104 -26.49 44.10 22.31
C LYS A 104 -25.53 44.96 23.13
N MET A 105 -24.33 45.20 22.62
CA MET A 105 -23.33 46.05 23.25
C MET A 105 -23.36 47.50 22.75
N GLU A 106 -24.08 47.75 21.65
CA GLU A 106 -24.54 49.07 21.19
C GLU A 106 -25.85 49.48 21.90
#